data_AF-A0A537ZMH4-F1
#
_entry.id   AF-A0A537ZMH4-F1
#
_cell.length_a   1.000
_cell.length_b   1.000
_cell.length_c   1.000
_cell.angle_alpha   90.00
_cell.angle_beta   90.00
_cell.angle_gamma   90.00
#
_symmetry.space_group_name_H-M   'P 1'
#
loop_
_entity.id
_entity.type
_entity.pdbx_description
1 polymer ?
#
loop_
_entity_poly.entity_id
_entity_poly.type
_entity_poly.pdbx_seq_one_letter_code
_entity_poly.pdbx_strand_id
1 'polypeptide(L)'
;MAARGGHRRARPRDAACGQGRRRGLPLSAQHGRCLGAARGCARRRRVVAHGCAGAGRSVRRPARAHHRSRPRREAAALRLARGCGGDRPGERAARDRDSRGGRRPDRLLHGRRQAPARSGDRERDRCARLQRGQEAGRSPGAARLPPCIAPARRGLHPGALPLGAAAAARAAGARPGAAGHGARGRGGAATVSGVASAPRLGPGLALTEPVRRAIGAAGMAGLAVLGAVIAVGGTGGRTFEVPASAKGLPGWIAGPFKPLSVTVTGGQFWLLLAGMFVCYGAVLLAGDALRFRWVAGGVVLLHLIFILSPPLLSKDIFSYLEYARLGVVHHVNPYGHVVKAVPGEQIYKFLGWRSVASAYGPLFTVATYPLAKLSAGAGLWIIKVVTGAASLGCVALVADCARRLGRSPAAAAVLVGLNPVLLVYGVGGAHNDIIMLFLGVAGVALTLRAREGLGTAAVVVGGAVKASIGVMLPFMVLAARDRMRPIVGIVASGVAMLAIAVAAFHSEALGVFRVLHQQQRLVSDDAIPNQLARALGGPGVTSDVRLVSRLLLIAALAYLVWLVWRRGYDWIAASGWALLALVVGSSWLLGWYVLWPLPFAAIAGDRRLKVASVALGLYFVAMRWPILVLGQG
;
A
#
# COMPACT_ATOMS: atom_id res chain seq x y z
N MET A 1 43.41 48.17 14.25
CA MET A 1 43.68 49.61 13.99
C MET A 1 42.96 49.97 12.70
N ALA A 2 42.18 51.04 12.48
CA ALA A 2 41.85 52.31 13.17
C ALA A 2 42.29 53.55 12.34
N ALA A 3 41.54 54.67 12.47
CA ALA A 3 41.52 55.88 11.61
C ALA A 3 40.88 55.65 10.21
N ARG A 4 39.97 56.48 9.65
CA ARG A 4 39.73 57.96 9.59
C ARG A 4 40.74 58.70 8.68
N GLY A 5 40.37 59.56 7.71
CA GLY A 5 39.07 59.94 7.10
C GLY A 5 38.87 61.47 6.93
N GLY A 6 38.10 61.94 5.93
CA GLY A 6 37.50 63.30 5.94
C GLY A 6 37.31 64.08 4.61
N HIS A 7 36.34 65.03 4.65
CA HIS A 7 36.17 66.23 3.79
C HIS A 7 35.56 66.07 2.36
N ARG A 8 34.77 67.01 1.80
CA ARG A 8 34.05 68.22 2.31
C ARG A 8 32.98 68.74 1.30
N ARG A 9 31.76 69.07 1.78
CA ARG A 9 30.78 70.10 1.26
C ARG A 9 30.25 69.89 -0.20
N ALA A 10 29.16 70.51 -0.71
CA ALA A 10 28.24 71.56 -0.22
C ALA A 10 26.77 71.36 -0.71
N ARG A 11 25.83 72.20 -0.26
CA ARG A 11 24.50 72.51 -0.86
C ARG A 11 24.42 74.03 -1.12
N PRO A 12 23.71 74.50 -2.17
CA PRO A 12 22.30 74.97 -2.02
C PRO A 12 21.45 74.50 -3.25
N ARG A 13 20.24 74.98 -3.62
CA ARG A 13 19.22 75.93 -3.10
C ARG A 13 17.81 75.50 -3.63
N ASP A 14 16.76 76.31 -3.40
CA ASP A 14 15.49 76.56 -4.16
C ASP A 14 14.69 75.39 -4.80
N ALA A 15 13.36 75.19 -4.66
CA ALA A 15 12.18 75.95 -4.19
C ALA A 15 11.29 76.62 -5.28
N ALA A 16 10.09 76.07 -5.49
CA ALA A 16 8.94 76.69 -6.16
C ALA A 16 7.62 76.02 -5.68
N CYS A 17 6.48 76.73 -5.70
CA CYS A 17 5.18 76.25 -5.19
C CYS A 17 3.97 76.94 -5.85
N GLY A 18 2.87 76.20 -6.06
CA GLY A 18 1.55 76.68 -6.51
C GLY A 18 0.62 75.47 -6.71
N GLN A 19 -0.45 75.24 -5.95
CA GLN A 19 -1.71 76.00 -5.76
C GLN A 19 -2.62 76.04 -7.01
N GLY A 20 -3.80 75.42 -6.93
CA GLY A 20 -4.78 75.35 -8.03
C GLY A 20 -6.03 74.53 -7.68
N ARG A 21 -7.01 75.22 -7.09
CA ARG A 21 -8.20 74.73 -6.38
C ARG A 21 -9.36 74.17 -7.25
N ARG A 22 -10.08 73.20 -6.66
CA ARG A 22 -11.57 73.04 -6.59
C ARG A 22 -12.42 72.56 -7.82
N ARG A 23 -13.20 71.49 -7.52
CA ARG A 23 -14.65 71.24 -7.79
C ARG A 23 -15.17 71.18 -9.26
N GLY A 24 -15.84 70.08 -9.62
CA GLY A 24 -16.79 70.05 -10.75
C GLY A 24 -17.29 68.66 -11.17
N LEU A 25 -18.51 68.29 -10.78
CA LEU A 25 -19.47 67.51 -11.60
C LEU A 25 -20.39 68.54 -12.31
N PRO A 26 -21.13 68.26 -13.41
CA PRO A 26 -21.69 66.94 -13.77
C PRO A 26 -21.86 66.60 -15.30
N LEU A 27 -22.40 65.39 -15.56
CA LEU A 27 -23.41 64.97 -16.58
C LEU A 27 -23.32 65.34 -18.10
N SER A 28 -23.40 64.27 -18.93
CA SER A 28 -24.28 64.10 -20.13
C SER A 28 -23.98 64.87 -21.45
N ALA A 29 -24.49 64.49 -22.64
CA ALA A 29 -24.85 63.17 -23.24
C ALA A 29 -25.26 63.31 -24.74
N GLN A 30 -25.02 62.28 -25.56
CA GLN A 30 -25.75 61.98 -26.82
C GLN A 30 -25.97 60.46 -26.88
N HIS A 31 -27.20 59.92 -26.87
CA HIS A 31 -28.26 59.89 -27.90
C HIS A 31 -27.98 58.88 -29.05
N GLY A 32 -28.78 57.82 -29.25
CA GLY A 32 -29.88 57.30 -28.41
C GLY A 32 -30.78 56.24 -29.07
N ARG A 33 -31.93 55.93 -28.42
CA ARG A 33 -33.05 55.04 -28.82
C ARG A 33 -32.76 53.51 -28.70
N CYS A 34 -33.72 52.64 -28.31
CA CYS A 34 -35.16 52.83 -28.06
C CYS A 34 -35.79 51.86 -27.00
N LEU A 35 -36.76 52.39 -26.22
CA LEU A 35 -37.99 51.77 -25.64
C LEU A 35 -37.96 50.62 -24.59
N GLY A 36 -38.91 50.69 -23.62
CA GLY A 36 -39.35 49.59 -22.72
C GLY A 36 -38.74 49.57 -21.30
N ALA A 37 -39.09 50.42 -20.32
CA ALA A 37 -40.33 50.43 -19.51
C ALA A 37 -40.61 49.11 -18.72
N ALA A 38 -40.78 49.08 -17.39
CA ALA A 38 -40.72 50.15 -16.37
C ALA A 38 -40.47 49.62 -14.91
N ARG A 39 -40.37 50.59 -13.98
CA ARG A 39 -40.30 50.59 -12.49
C ARG A 39 -41.16 49.50 -11.80
N GLY A 40 -40.93 49.07 -10.54
CA GLY A 40 -39.91 49.42 -9.54
C GLY A 40 -40.45 49.46 -8.09
N CYS A 41 -39.59 49.16 -7.09
CA CYS A 41 -39.76 49.39 -5.63
C CYS A 41 -40.92 48.76 -4.79
N ALA A 42 -40.49 48.06 -3.74
CA ALA A 42 -40.94 48.17 -2.33
C ALA A 42 -42.05 47.28 -1.70
N ARG A 43 -41.78 46.97 -0.42
CA ARG A 43 -42.67 46.65 0.74
C ARG A 43 -43.35 45.27 0.90
N ARG A 44 -43.49 44.94 2.19
CA ARG A 44 -44.06 43.73 2.81
C ARG A 44 -45.59 43.62 2.61
N ARG A 45 -46.09 42.40 2.37
CA ARG A 45 -47.21 41.68 3.05
C ARG A 45 -47.39 40.31 2.37
N ARG A 46 -47.37 39.16 3.06
CA ARG A 46 -48.50 38.49 3.75
C ARG A 46 -49.82 38.52 2.98
N VAL A 47 -50.25 37.34 2.51
CA VAL A 47 -51.64 37.00 2.14
C VAL A 47 -52.08 35.86 3.06
N VAL A 48 -53.31 35.93 3.61
CA VAL A 48 -53.85 35.03 4.65
C VAL A 48 -55.38 35.10 4.60
N ALA A 49 -56.20 34.04 4.76
CA ALA A 49 -56.06 32.59 4.49
C ALA A 49 -57.45 31.93 4.68
N HIS A 50 -57.67 30.76 4.07
CA HIS A 50 -58.71 29.79 4.54
C HIS A 50 -58.00 28.70 5.36
N GLY A 51 -58.49 28.24 6.52
CA GLY A 51 -59.85 28.27 7.07
C GLY A 51 -60.46 26.88 6.88
N CYS A 52 -60.85 26.11 7.90
CA CYS A 52 -61.42 26.41 9.23
C CYS A 52 -60.84 25.45 10.31
N ALA A 53 -61.21 25.47 11.61
CA ALA A 53 -61.62 26.50 12.57
C ALA A 53 -61.53 25.87 13.99
N GLY A 54 -61.41 26.65 15.07
CA GLY A 54 -61.44 26.10 16.45
C GLY A 54 -60.58 26.82 17.49
N ALA A 55 -61.05 27.97 17.98
CA ALA A 55 -60.61 28.55 19.26
C ALA A 55 -61.57 28.08 20.39
N GLY A 56 -61.30 28.21 21.69
CA GLY A 56 -60.10 28.70 22.37
C GLY A 56 -60.32 28.87 23.89
N ARG A 57 -59.23 28.77 24.67
CA ARG A 57 -59.05 29.03 26.12
C ARG A 57 -60.18 29.71 26.93
N SER A 58 -60.40 29.26 28.18
CA SER A 58 -60.42 30.15 29.37
C SER A 58 -60.41 29.40 30.74
N VAL A 59 -60.22 30.19 31.82
CA VAL A 59 -60.48 29.89 33.27
C VAL A 59 -59.46 29.01 34.04
N ARG A 60 -59.52 29.07 35.38
CA ARG A 60 -58.54 28.63 36.40
C ARG A 60 -59.08 27.45 37.26
N ARG A 61 -58.14 26.68 37.85
CA ARG A 61 -58.10 25.99 39.20
C ARG A 61 -59.35 26.02 40.13
N PRO A 62 -59.47 25.10 41.15
CA PRO A 62 -58.91 23.73 41.34
C PRO A 62 -59.86 22.74 42.12
N ALA A 63 -59.31 21.62 42.67
CA ALA A 63 -59.78 20.85 43.85
C ALA A 63 -61.03 19.91 43.69
N ARG A 64 -61.31 18.86 44.50
CA ARG A 64 -60.57 18.06 45.54
C ARG A 64 -61.34 16.77 45.93
N ALA A 65 -60.65 15.66 46.26
CA ALA A 65 -60.99 14.65 47.28
C ALA A 65 -59.74 13.75 47.52
N HIS A 66 -59.15 13.48 48.70
CA HIS A 66 -59.62 13.02 50.04
C HIS A 66 -59.88 11.50 50.12
N HIS A 67 -59.45 10.73 51.14
CA HIS A 67 -58.74 11.01 52.42
C HIS A 67 -58.04 9.72 52.96
N ARG A 68 -56.94 9.73 53.76
CA ARG A 68 -56.82 9.75 55.27
C ARG A 68 -55.30 9.60 55.62
N SER A 69 -54.59 10.46 56.37
CA SER A 69 -54.47 10.71 57.84
C SER A 69 -53.77 9.59 58.68
N ARG A 70 -52.87 9.81 59.66
CA ARG A 70 -52.18 10.99 60.27
C ARG A 70 -50.90 10.55 61.11
N PRO A 71 -50.09 11.42 61.79
CA PRO A 71 -48.65 11.16 62.10
C PRO A 71 -48.15 11.21 63.58
N ARG A 72 -46.84 10.94 63.75
CA ARG A 72 -45.86 11.31 64.83
C ARG A 72 -44.44 11.38 64.20
N ARG A 73 -43.32 11.77 64.85
CA ARG A 73 -42.92 12.90 65.74
C ARG A 73 -41.36 12.83 65.90
N GLU A 74 -40.68 13.96 66.18
CA GLU A 74 -39.26 14.08 66.66
C GLU A 74 -38.07 13.69 65.72
N ALA A 75 -36.80 14.12 65.93
CA ALA A 75 -36.25 15.41 66.45
C ALA A 75 -34.70 15.51 66.30
N ALA A 76 -34.18 16.75 66.37
CA ALA A 76 -32.81 17.16 66.77
C ALA A 76 -31.59 16.93 65.84
N ALA A 77 -30.49 17.65 66.16
CA ALA A 77 -29.22 17.77 65.43
C ALA A 77 -28.09 18.30 66.37
N LEU A 78 -26.83 18.34 65.92
CA LEU A 78 -25.66 18.90 66.66
C LEU A 78 -24.89 19.94 65.82
N ARG A 79 -23.73 20.45 66.28
CA ARG A 79 -22.95 21.52 65.61
C ARG A 79 -21.42 21.33 65.70
N LEU A 80 -20.74 21.50 64.55
CA LEU A 80 -19.48 22.25 64.32
C LEU A 80 -18.45 22.45 65.47
N ALA A 81 -17.18 22.15 65.17
CA ALA A 81 -15.99 22.99 65.49
C ALA A 81 -14.90 22.70 64.43
N ARG A 82 -14.19 23.63 63.76
CA ARG A 82 -13.46 24.87 64.13
C ARG A 82 -12.09 24.66 64.78
N GLY A 83 -11.05 25.17 64.12
CA GLY A 83 -9.68 25.31 64.62
C GLY A 83 -8.81 25.97 63.54
N CYS A 84 -8.36 27.21 63.76
CA CYS A 84 -7.49 27.95 62.84
C CYS A 84 -6.10 28.08 63.44
N GLY A 85 -5.07 28.19 62.58
CA GLY A 85 -3.71 28.53 62.99
C GLY A 85 -2.85 28.74 61.76
N GLY A 86 -2.31 29.95 61.61
CA GLY A 86 -1.25 30.25 60.65
C GLY A 86 -0.08 30.87 61.40
N ASP A 87 1.12 30.79 60.82
CA ASP A 87 1.92 31.98 60.51
C ASP A 87 3.21 31.62 59.76
N ARG A 88 3.83 32.64 59.16
CA ARG A 88 5.22 32.67 58.71
C ARG A 88 5.91 33.81 59.44
N PRO A 89 7.22 33.73 59.70
CA PRO A 89 8.08 34.67 58.95
C PRO A 89 9.49 34.13 58.59
N GLY A 90 10.11 34.80 57.61
CA GLY A 90 11.40 35.45 57.82
C GLY A 90 12.71 34.62 57.81
N GLU A 91 13.44 34.74 56.70
CA GLU A 91 14.90 34.97 56.62
C GLU A 91 15.85 34.52 57.77
N ARG A 92 16.88 33.74 57.43
CA ARG A 92 18.19 34.32 57.01
C ARG A 92 19.11 33.27 56.37
N ALA A 93 20.30 33.70 55.96
CA ALA A 93 21.22 32.95 55.10
C ALA A 93 22.47 32.42 55.82
N ALA A 94 23.18 31.52 55.13
CA ALA A 94 24.65 31.46 54.97
C ALA A 94 25.35 30.13 55.32
N ARG A 95 26.17 29.71 54.35
CA ARG A 95 27.53 29.15 54.46
C ARG A 95 27.81 27.68 54.84
N ASP A 96 28.66 27.14 53.96
CA ASP A 96 29.87 26.36 54.20
C ASP A 96 29.87 24.82 54.30
N ARG A 97 31.07 24.31 53.99
CA ARG A 97 31.44 22.91 53.82
C ARG A 97 32.20 22.43 55.05
N ASP A 98 31.96 21.20 55.48
CA ASP A 98 32.96 20.12 55.59
C ASP A 98 32.29 18.89 56.23
N SER A 99 32.55 17.63 55.85
CA SER A 99 33.79 16.97 55.40
C SER A 99 34.79 16.71 56.53
N ARG A 100 34.54 15.61 57.29
CA ARG A 100 35.48 14.96 58.22
C ARG A 100 34.98 13.57 58.59
N GLY A 101 35.91 12.63 58.78
CA GLY A 101 35.62 11.23 59.14
C GLY A 101 36.56 10.26 58.41
N GLY A 102 37.71 9.93 58.99
CA GLY A 102 38.68 9.01 58.39
C GLY A 102 39.86 8.67 59.31
N ARG A 103 40.77 7.82 58.78
CA ARG A 103 41.83 7.05 59.47
C ARG A 103 41.26 5.77 60.13
N ARG A 104 41.67 4.54 59.75
CA ARG A 104 43.00 3.84 59.73
C ARG A 104 43.40 3.30 61.12
N PRO A 105 44.29 2.27 61.26
CA PRO A 105 45.13 1.64 60.21
C PRO A 105 45.15 0.08 60.13
N ASP A 106 45.70 -0.39 59.00
CA ASP A 106 46.66 -1.49 58.77
C ASP A 106 46.54 -2.89 59.41
N ARG A 107 46.66 -3.93 58.55
CA ARG A 107 47.69 -4.97 58.77
C ARG A 107 48.35 -5.45 57.47
N LEU A 108 49.66 -5.65 57.58
CA LEU A 108 50.64 -6.21 56.63
C LEU A 108 50.47 -7.76 56.56
N LEU A 109 51.11 -8.58 55.71
CA LEU A 109 52.05 -8.40 54.57
C LEU A 109 52.08 -9.74 53.79
N HIS A 110 52.27 -9.74 52.46
CA HIS A 110 53.35 -10.50 51.78
C HIS A 110 53.29 -10.39 50.25
N GLY A 111 54.47 -10.34 49.63
CA GLY A 111 54.67 -10.50 48.18
C GLY A 111 56.15 -10.56 47.81
N ARG A 112 56.49 -11.35 46.77
CA ARG A 112 57.82 -11.45 46.11
C ARG A 112 57.61 -12.09 44.72
N ARG A 113 58.38 -11.81 43.65
CA ARG A 113 59.30 -10.70 43.28
C ARG A 113 59.71 -10.88 41.79
N GLN A 114 60.02 -9.77 41.08
CA GLN A 114 61.01 -9.57 39.97
C GLN A 114 61.02 -10.56 38.75
N ALA A 115 60.92 -10.20 37.46
CA ALA A 115 61.53 -9.14 36.59
C ALA A 115 63.03 -9.36 36.26
N PRO A 116 63.66 -8.86 35.15
CA PRO A 116 63.17 -8.26 33.87
C PRO A 116 64.03 -8.60 32.57
N ALA A 117 63.88 -7.81 31.48
CA ALA A 117 64.89 -7.41 30.45
C ALA A 117 65.29 -8.39 29.29
N ARG A 118 65.87 -8.00 28.11
CA ARG A 118 66.00 -6.73 27.30
C ARG A 118 66.52 -7.06 25.85
N SER A 119 66.32 -6.15 24.87
CA SER A 119 67.07 -5.83 23.59
C SER A 119 68.03 -6.83 22.88
N GLY A 120 68.23 -6.84 21.55
CA GLY A 120 67.71 -6.02 20.42
C GLY A 120 68.59 -6.06 19.13
N ASP A 121 68.06 -5.54 18.00
CA ASP A 121 68.68 -5.04 16.73
C ASP A 121 69.63 -5.88 15.80
N ARG A 122 69.17 -6.00 14.52
CA ARG A 122 69.86 -5.74 13.20
C ARG A 122 70.71 -6.76 12.38
N GLU A 123 70.13 -7.15 11.23
CA GLU A 123 70.53 -6.75 9.84
C GLU A 123 71.81 -7.33 9.15
N ARG A 124 71.68 -8.19 8.10
CA ARG A 124 71.92 -7.86 6.66
C ARG A 124 71.94 -9.01 5.61
N ASP A 125 71.60 -8.62 4.36
CA ASP A 125 72.05 -9.12 3.01
C ASP A 125 71.81 -10.60 2.55
N ARG A 126 71.56 -10.92 1.25
CA ARG A 126 71.00 -10.17 0.09
C ARG A 126 70.63 -11.07 -1.14
N CYS A 127 69.61 -10.64 -1.93
CA CYS A 127 69.31 -11.00 -3.35
C CYS A 127 68.96 -12.47 -3.72
N ALA A 128 68.11 -12.83 -4.71
CA ALA A 128 67.11 -12.16 -5.61
C ALA A 128 66.19 -13.29 -6.25
N ARG A 129 65.52 -13.31 -7.44
CA ARG A 129 65.45 -12.44 -8.65
C ARG A 129 64.22 -12.71 -9.62
N LEU A 130 62.96 -12.45 -9.22
CA LEU A 130 61.77 -12.30 -10.14
C LEU A 130 61.23 -13.61 -10.81
N GLN A 131 60.11 -13.70 -11.57
CA GLN A 131 59.20 -12.69 -12.19
C GLN A 131 57.73 -13.17 -12.45
N ARG A 132 56.92 -12.27 -13.05
CA ARG A 132 55.49 -12.25 -13.50
C ARG A 132 55.07 -13.41 -14.46
N GLY A 133 53.80 -13.64 -14.85
CA GLY A 133 52.47 -13.05 -14.52
C GLY A 133 51.46 -13.03 -15.71
N GLN A 134 50.17 -12.77 -15.42
CA GLN A 134 49.03 -12.41 -16.33
C GLN A 134 48.49 -13.36 -17.45
N GLU A 135 47.15 -13.55 -17.37
CA GLU A 135 46.10 -13.44 -18.43
C GLU A 135 45.93 -14.37 -19.66
N ALA A 136 44.64 -14.76 -19.83
CA ALA A 136 43.84 -14.86 -21.06
C ALA A 136 44.29 -15.73 -22.28
N GLY A 137 43.51 -16.78 -22.56
CA GLY A 137 43.48 -17.50 -23.83
C GLY A 137 42.08 -18.05 -24.16
N ARG A 138 41.68 -18.08 -25.43
CA ARG A 138 40.37 -18.59 -25.90
C ARG A 138 40.47 -20.05 -26.40
N SER A 139 39.31 -20.69 -26.50
CA SER A 139 39.01 -21.96 -27.21
C SER A 139 39.37 -21.90 -28.72
N PRO A 140 39.21 -22.98 -29.53
CA PRO A 140 38.69 -24.34 -29.23
C PRO A 140 39.60 -25.48 -29.76
N GLY A 141 39.20 -26.76 -29.63
CA GLY A 141 39.96 -27.87 -30.24
C GLY A 141 39.28 -29.24 -30.16
N ALA A 142 39.13 -29.90 -31.31
CA ALA A 142 38.36 -31.11 -31.54
C ALA A 142 39.05 -32.45 -31.17
N ALA A 143 38.20 -33.48 -31.03
CA ALA A 143 38.35 -34.82 -31.63
C ALA A 143 39.19 -35.96 -30.97
N ARG A 144 38.57 -37.16 -31.03
CA ARG A 144 39.12 -38.52 -31.23
C ARG A 144 40.01 -39.16 -30.14
N LEU A 145 39.39 -40.10 -29.43
CA LEU A 145 39.66 -41.56 -29.38
C LEU A 145 41.11 -42.13 -29.23
N PRO A 146 41.28 -43.29 -28.56
CA PRO A 146 42.57 -43.84 -28.12
C PRO A 146 43.18 -44.83 -29.16
N PRO A 147 44.28 -45.54 -28.82
CA PRO A 147 44.12 -46.83 -28.11
C PRO A 147 45.22 -47.16 -27.07
N CYS A 148 45.01 -48.19 -26.23
CA CYS A 148 45.96 -49.32 -26.10
C CYS A 148 45.53 -50.43 -25.11
N ILE A 149 45.80 -51.69 -25.52
CA ILE A 149 46.12 -52.90 -24.74
C ILE A 149 45.02 -53.54 -23.85
N ALA A 150 44.79 -54.83 -24.12
CA ALA A 150 44.23 -55.84 -23.21
C ALA A 150 44.73 -57.26 -23.63
N PRO A 151 44.84 -58.23 -22.69
CA PRO A 151 44.81 -59.68 -22.98
C PRO A 151 43.50 -60.32 -22.43
N ALA A 152 42.73 -61.17 -23.13
CA ALA A 152 43.01 -62.49 -23.76
C ALA A 152 43.07 -63.66 -22.74
N ARG A 153 42.61 -64.91 -22.97
CA ARG A 153 42.05 -65.68 -24.15
C ARG A 153 40.72 -66.38 -23.69
N ARG A 154 40.09 -67.47 -24.21
CA ARG A 154 40.29 -68.48 -25.29
C ARG A 154 38.93 -69.19 -25.64
N GLY A 155 38.40 -69.06 -26.86
CA GLY A 155 37.55 -70.09 -27.54
C GLY A 155 36.02 -70.07 -27.30
N LEU A 156 35.16 -70.55 -28.22
CA LEU A 156 35.38 -71.21 -29.55
C LEU A 156 34.25 -70.86 -30.58
N HIS A 157 34.48 -71.16 -31.87
CA HIS A 157 33.66 -70.84 -33.07
C HIS A 157 32.83 -72.07 -33.56
N PRO A 158 32.21 -72.13 -34.78
CA PRO A 158 31.72 -71.13 -35.77
C PRO A 158 30.19 -71.31 -36.10
N GLY A 159 29.52 -70.64 -37.06
CA GLY A 159 29.85 -69.58 -38.04
C GLY A 159 28.76 -69.38 -39.13
N ALA A 160 29.04 -68.56 -40.16
CA ALA A 160 28.22 -68.20 -41.37
C ALA A 160 26.85 -67.50 -41.12
N LEU A 161 26.51 -66.26 -41.55
CA LEU A 161 26.72 -65.44 -42.78
C LEU A 161 25.97 -65.94 -44.05
N PRO A 162 25.46 -65.04 -44.94
CA PRO A 162 24.79 -63.74 -44.72
C PRO A 162 23.61 -63.47 -45.73
N LEU A 163 23.19 -62.18 -45.91
CA LEU A 163 22.29 -61.61 -46.95
C LEU A 163 20.76 -61.85 -46.75
N GLY A 164 19.85 -60.98 -47.21
CA GLY A 164 20.00 -59.60 -47.75
C GLY A 164 18.73 -59.07 -48.42
N ALA A 165 18.50 -57.75 -48.39
CA ALA A 165 17.42 -56.98 -49.08
C ALA A 165 15.94 -57.39 -48.81
N ALA A 166 14.89 -56.61 -49.10
CA ALA A 166 14.53 -55.19 -49.08
C ALA A 166 13.14 -55.08 -49.80
N ALA A 167 12.30 -54.09 -49.44
CA ALA A 167 11.01 -53.76 -50.10
C ALA A 167 9.88 -54.84 -50.06
N ALA A 168 8.60 -54.55 -50.35
CA ALA A 168 7.78 -53.36 -50.07
C ALA A 168 6.25 -53.62 -50.31
N ALA A 169 5.42 -52.78 -49.68
CA ALA A 169 4.09 -52.29 -50.14
C ALA A 169 2.81 -53.17 -50.12
N ARG A 170 1.68 -52.46 -49.91
CA ARG A 170 0.25 -52.78 -50.23
C ARG A 170 -0.45 -53.90 -49.44
N ALA A 171 -1.80 -54.03 -49.47
CA ALA A 171 -2.91 -53.05 -49.40
C ALA A 171 -4.26 -53.80 -49.36
N ALA A 172 -5.30 -53.20 -48.77
CA ALA A 172 -6.70 -53.69 -48.69
C ALA A 172 -6.89 -55.04 -47.94
N GLY A 173 -8.09 -55.42 -47.47
CA GLY A 173 -9.31 -54.63 -47.28
C GLY A 173 -10.61 -55.36 -47.63
N ALA A 174 -11.29 -55.98 -46.65
CA ALA A 174 -12.64 -56.53 -46.83
C ALA A 174 -13.48 -56.65 -45.53
N ARG A 175 -14.79 -56.40 -45.69
CA ARG A 175 -15.97 -56.87 -44.95
C ARG A 175 -16.96 -57.36 -46.05
N PRO A 176 -18.03 -58.15 -45.81
CA PRO A 176 -18.84 -58.27 -44.59
C PRO A 176 -19.32 -59.71 -44.23
N GLY A 177 -20.24 -59.81 -43.26
CA GLY A 177 -20.98 -61.02 -42.85
C GLY A 177 -21.93 -60.70 -41.68
N ALA A 178 -23.07 -61.38 -41.51
CA ALA A 178 -24.14 -60.94 -40.60
C ALA A 178 -25.01 -62.08 -40.00
N ALA A 179 -25.90 -61.69 -39.06
CA ALA A 179 -26.89 -62.48 -38.28
C ALA A 179 -26.33 -63.38 -37.15
N GLY A 180 -27.04 -63.56 -36.01
CA GLY A 180 -28.24 -62.85 -35.53
C GLY A 180 -28.86 -63.44 -34.24
N HIS A 181 -29.88 -62.74 -33.70
CA HIS A 181 -30.81 -63.15 -32.59
C HIS A 181 -30.23 -63.35 -31.16
N GLY A 182 -31.03 -63.04 -30.10
CA GLY A 182 -30.71 -63.46 -28.72
C GLY A 182 -31.07 -62.54 -27.52
N ALA A 183 -32.37 -62.27 -27.28
CA ALA A 183 -33.03 -61.89 -26.02
C ALA A 183 -32.30 -61.18 -24.82
N ARG A 184 -32.90 -60.05 -24.40
CA ARG A 184 -33.16 -59.58 -22.99
C ARG A 184 -32.01 -59.53 -21.96
N GLY A 185 -31.57 -58.31 -21.65
CA GLY A 185 -30.94 -57.97 -20.36
C GLY A 185 -31.27 -56.53 -19.93
N ARG A 186 -31.70 -56.31 -18.67
CA ARG A 186 -31.95 -54.95 -18.12
C ARG A 186 -30.66 -54.38 -17.55
N GLY A 187 -30.16 -53.28 -18.12
CA GLY A 187 -29.01 -52.53 -17.59
C GLY A 187 -29.01 -51.09 -18.09
N GLY A 188 -29.28 -50.13 -17.21
CA GLY A 188 -29.45 -48.71 -17.55
C GLY A 188 -28.13 -47.98 -17.76
N ALA A 189 -27.45 -48.21 -18.88
CA ALA A 189 -26.30 -47.40 -19.30
C ALA A 189 -26.77 -46.14 -20.04
N ALA A 190 -26.95 -45.04 -19.32
CA ALA A 190 -27.30 -43.75 -19.93
C ALA A 190 -26.13 -43.24 -20.80
N THR A 191 -26.30 -43.31 -22.12
CA THR A 191 -25.39 -42.70 -23.08
C THR A 191 -25.40 -41.18 -22.88
N VAL A 192 -24.27 -40.61 -22.45
CA VAL A 192 -24.10 -39.16 -22.39
C VAL A 192 -23.95 -38.65 -23.82
N SER A 193 -25.10 -38.33 -24.44
CA SER A 193 -25.18 -37.65 -25.74
C SER A 193 -24.28 -36.42 -25.76
N GLY A 194 -23.71 -36.15 -26.94
CA GLY A 194 -22.56 -35.26 -27.10
C GLY A 194 -22.70 -33.92 -26.38
N VAL A 195 -21.62 -33.51 -25.69
CA VAL A 195 -21.50 -32.19 -25.07
C VAL A 195 -21.84 -31.13 -26.11
N ALA A 196 -22.96 -30.45 -25.93
CA ALA A 196 -23.40 -29.39 -26.81
C ALA A 196 -22.28 -28.35 -26.93
N SER A 197 -21.75 -28.17 -28.15
CA SER A 197 -20.73 -27.17 -28.41
C SER A 197 -21.31 -25.81 -28.02
N ALA A 198 -20.73 -25.17 -27.00
CA ALA A 198 -21.20 -23.89 -26.50
C ALA A 198 -21.34 -22.91 -27.68
N PRO A 199 -22.46 -22.16 -27.78
CA PRO A 199 -22.72 -21.32 -28.93
C PRO A 199 -21.55 -20.35 -29.12
N ARG A 200 -20.84 -20.50 -30.23
CA ARG A 200 -19.78 -19.57 -30.62
C ARG A 200 -20.45 -18.21 -30.78
N LEU A 201 -20.12 -17.26 -29.91
CA LEU A 201 -20.48 -15.86 -30.17
C LEU A 201 -19.98 -15.51 -31.58
N GLY A 202 -20.80 -14.79 -32.35
CA GLY A 202 -20.52 -14.49 -33.74
C GLY A 202 -19.15 -13.81 -33.93
N PRO A 203 -18.57 -13.86 -35.14
CA PRO A 203 -17.21 -13.41 -35.42
C PRO A 203 -17.06 -11.88 -35.39
N GLY A 204 -17.23 -11.27 -34.21
CA GLY A 204 -16.97 -9.87 -33.96
C GLY A 204 -15.47 -9.58 -34.02
N LEU A 205 -15.00 -9.17 -35.20
CA LEU A 205 -13.69 -8.56 -35.48
C LEU A 205 -12.54 -9.12 -34.63
N ALA A 206 -12.25 -10.41 -34.82
CA ALA A 206 -11.12 -11.07 -34.18
C ALA A 206 -9.79 -10.46 -34.67
N LEU A 207 -9.29 -9.47 -33.93
CA LEU A 207 -8.07 -8.72 -34.25
C LEU A 207 -6.90 -9.66 -34.51
N THR A 208 -6.27 -9.53 -35.68
CA THR A 208 -5.17 -10.39 -36.08
C THR A 208 -3.98 -10.26 -35.12
N GLU A 209 -3.19 -11.32 -34.99
CA GLU A 209 -2.03 -11.36 -34.09
C GLU A 209 -1.05 -10.18 -34.34
N PRO A 210 -0.70 -9.77 -35.58
CA PRO A 210 0.10 -8.57 -35.81
C PRO A 210 -0.56 -7.27 -35.30
N VAL A 211 -1.87 -7.10 -35.49
CA VAL A 211 -2.61 -5.92 -35.01
C VAL A 211 -2.63 -5.88 -33.48
N ARG A 212 -2.88 -7.02 -32.82
CA ARG A 212 -2.78 -7.14 -31.35
C ARG A 212 -1.36 -6.84 -30.83
N ARG A 213 -0.30 -7.25 -31.54
CA ARG A 213 1.08 -6.87 -31.20
C ARG A 213 1.33 -5.36 -31.34
N ALA A 214 0.85 -4.73 -32.42
CA ALA A 214 0.98 -3.30 -32.65
C ALA A 214 0.24 -2.48 -31.58
N ILE A 215 -1.01 -2.82 -31.29
CA ILE A 215 -1.83 -2.22 -30.21
C ILE A 215 -1.13 -2.37 -28.85
N GLY A 216 -0.60 -3.55 -28.55
CA GLY A 216 0.14 -3.79 -27.32
C GLY A 216 1.44 -2.98 -27.23
N ALA A 217 2.23 -2.90 -28.30
CA ALA A 217 3.45 -2.11 -28.33
C ALA A 217 3.17 -0.60 -28.18
N ALA A 218 2.14 -0.08 -28.86
CA ALA A 218 1.68 1.30 -28.71
C ALA A 218 1.18 1.58 -27.28
N GLY A 219 0.42 0.66 -26.68
CA GLY A 219 -0.02 0.75 -25.29
C GLY A 219 1.15 0.74 -24.29
N MET A 220 2.19 -0.08 -24.52
CA MET A 220 3.41 -0.08 -23.71
C MET A 220 4.17 1.24 -23.81
N ALA A 221 4.31 1.80 -25.02
CA ALA A 221 4.97 3.09 -25.23
C ALA A 221 4.17 4.24 -24.60
N GLY A 222 2.85 4.26 -24.79
CA GLY A 222 1.96 5.25 -24.18
C GLY A 222 1.98 5.21 -22.66
N LEU A 223 1.99 4.02 -22.04
CA LEU A 223 2.20 3.88 -20.59
C LEU A 223 3.52 4.48 -20.14
N ALA A 224 4.62 4.21 -20.84
CA ALA A 224 5.95 4.73 -20.50
C ALA A 224 6.02 6.26 -20.61
N VAL A 225 5.50 6.84 -21.69
CA VAL A 225 5.47 8.30 -21.90
C VAL A 225 4.57 8.99 -20.88
N LEU A 226 3.31 8.58 -20.74
CA LEU A 226 2.36 9.21 -19.81
C LEU A 226 2.81 9.04 -18.35
N GLY A 227 3.34 7.87 -17.99
CA GLY A 227 3.90 7.61 -16.67
C GLY A 227 5.14 8.47 -16.37
N ALA A 228 6.02 8.68 -17.35
CA ALA A 228 7.15 9.60 -17.21
C ALA A 228 6.70 11.06 -17.05
N VAL A 229 5.68 11.51 -17.80
CA VAL A 229 5.12 12.87 -17.64
C VAL A 229 4.52 13.07 -16.23
N ILE A 230 3.83 12.08 -15.66
CA ILE A 230 3.38 12.15 -14.25
C ILE A 230 4.57 12.17 -13.28
N ALA A 231 5.58 11.29 -13.47
CA ALA A 231 6.73 11.21 -12.57
C ALA A 231 7.59 12.48 -12.55
N VAL A 232 7.68 13.18 -13.69
CA VAL A 232 8.30 14.50 -13.84
C VAL A 232 7.37 15.61 -13.32
N GLY A 233 6.07 15.52 -13.58
CA GLY A 233 5.03 16.45 -13.12
C GLY A 233 5.05 16.67 -11.62
N GLY A 234 5.25 15.60 -10.84
CA GLY A 234 5.38 15.66 -9.38
C GLY A 234 6.53 16.57 -8.89
N THR A 235 7.51 16.90 -9.73
CA THR A 235 8.62 17.81 -9.38
C THR A 235 8.31 19.30 -9.58
N GLY A 236 7.18 19.63 -10.21
CA GLY A 236 6.75 20.98 -10.61
C GLY A 236 6.36 21.93 -9.48
N GLY A 237 7.26 22.17 -8.53
CA GLY A 237 7.04 23.15 -7.45
C GLY A 237 5.91 22.74 -6.52
N ARG A 238 4.84 23.54 -6.45
CA ARG A 238 3.63 23.27 -5.64
C ARG A 238 2.60 22.49 -6.46
N THR A 239 2.68 21.17 -6.42
CA THR A 239 1.70 20.26 -7.03
C THR A 239 0.78 19.63 -5.99
N PHE A 240 -0.47 19.35 -6.38
CA PHE A 240 -1.32 18.43 -5.60
C PHE A 240 -0.69 17.02 -5.58
N GLU A 241 -0.03 16.64 -6.67
CA GLU A 241 0.58 15.32 -6.90
C GLU A 241 1.60 14.92 -5.83
N VAL A 242 2.30 15.89 -5.23
CA VAL A 242 3.18 15.68 -4.09
C VAL A 242 2.64 16.48 -2.92
N PRO A 243 1.78 15.90 -2.05
CA PRO A 243 1.09 16.65 -0.99
C PRO A 243 2.01 17.29 0.07
N ALA A 244 3.30 16.94 0.08
CA ALA A 244 4.35 17.60 0.85
C ALA A 244 4.75 18.98 0.27
N SER A 245 4.67 19.15 -1.05
CA SER A 245 5.13 20.32 -1.80
C SER A 245 4.46 21.64 -1.38
N ALA A 246 3.24 21.56 -0.82
CA ALA A 246 2.53 22.68 -0.23
C ALA A 246 3.36 23.44 0.84
N LYS A 247 4.33 22.76 1.47
CA LYS A 247 5.30 23.30 2.46
C LYS A 247 6.71 23.51 1.87
N GLY A 248 6.79 23.66 0.55
CA GLY A 248 8.02 23.68 -0.24
C GLY A 248 8.45 22.28 -0.68
N LEU A 249 9.21 22.18 -1.78
CA LEU A 249 9.74 20.92 -2.30
C LEU A 249 11.28 20.90 -2.24
N PRO A 250 11.89 20.47 -1.11
CA PRO A 250 13.33 20.27 -1.01
C PRO A 250 13.87 19.32 -2.06
N GLY A 251 15.14 19.49 -2.45
CA GLY A 251 15.80 18.61 -3.44
C GLY A 251 15.74 17.12 -3.07
N TRP A 252 15.83 16.79 -1.77
CA TRP A 252 15.73 15.41 -1.28
C TRP A 252 14.33 14.79 -1.39
N ILE A 253 13.27 15.58 -1.60
CA ILE A 253 11.91 15.10 -1.94
C ILE A 253 11.69 15.12 -3.46
N ALA A 254 12.22 16.14 -4.15
CA ALA A 254 12.07 16.30 -5.60
C ALA A 254 12.76 15.21 -6.43
N GLY A 255 13.85 14.63 -5.93
CA GLY A 255 14.52 13.50 -6.57
C GLY A 255 15.23 13.85 -7.89
N PRO A 256 15.67 12.84 -8.65
CA PRO A 256 16.50 12.99 -9.83
C PRO A 256 15.82 13.70 -11.00
N PHE A 257 14.49 13.68 -11.09
CA PHE A 257 13.75 14.35 -12.18
C PHE A 257 13.61 15.86 -12.02
N LYS A 258 14.05 16.45 -10.90
CA LYS A 258 13.96 17.89 -10.63
C LYS A 258 14.48 18.80 -11.77
N PRO A 259 15.58 18.48 -12.50
CA PRO A 259 16.05 19.32 -13.62
C PRO A 259 15.08 19.40 -14.81
N LEU A 260 14.13 18.47 -14.90
CA LEU A 260 13.12 18.38 -15.97
C LEU A 260 11.78 19.00 -15.57
N SER A 261 11.71 19.77 -14.47
CA SER A 261 10.46 20.06 -13.77
C SER A 261 9.40 20.77 -14.62
N VAL A 262 8.27 20.09 -14.83
CA VAL A 262 7.04 20.63 -15.43
C VAL A 262 5.96 20.68 -14.35
N THR A 263 5.18 21.76 -14.30
CA THR A 263 4.03 21.84 -13.40
C THR A 263 2.79 21.25 -14.07
N VAL A 264 2.24 20.19 -13.48
CA VAL A 264 1.01 19.52 -13.94
C VAL A 264 -0.14 19.89 -13.01
N THR A 265 -1.28 20.32 -13.59
CA THR A 265 -2.51 20.62 -12.86
C THR A 265 -3.29 19.33 -12.54
N GLY A 266 -4.17 19.34 -11.52
CA GLY A 266 -4.96 18.15 -11.16
C GLY A 266 -5.86 17.62 -12.31
N GLY A 267 -6.35 18.50 -13.18
CA GLY A 267 -7.04 18.14 -14.42
C GLY A 267 -6.15 17.44 -15.43
N GLN A 268 -4.96 17.98 -15.70
CA GLN A 268 -3.96 17.32 -16.56
C GLN A 268 -3.50 15.99 -15.97
N PHE A 269 -3.26 15.91 -14.67
CA PHE A 269 -2.92 14.67 -13.97
C PHE A 269 -3.99 13.59 -14.18
N TRP A 270 -5.28 13.93 -14.01
CA TRP A 270 -6.36 12.97 -14.27
C TRP A 270 -6.40 12.54 -15.73
N LEU A 271 -6.22 13.45 -16.68
CA LEU A 271 -6.19 13.12 -18.12
C LEU A 271 -5.00 12.21 -18.47
N LEU A 272 -3.81 12.43 -17.89
CA LEU A 272 -2.65 11.56 -18.03
C LEU A 272 -2.92 10.17 -17.43
N LEU A 273 -3.54 10.10 -16.24
CA LEU A 273 -3.91 8.85 -15.58
C LEU A 273 -4.99 8.08 -16.37
N ALA A 274 -6.00 8.76 -16.89
CA ALA A 274 -7.02 8.18 -17.76
C ALA A 274 -6.39 7.67 -19.08
N GLY A 275 -5.46 8.42 -19.66
CA GLY A 275 -4.64 7.99 -20.81
C GLY A 275 -3.83 6.73 -20.50
N MET A 276 -3.19 6.65 -19.32
CA MET A 276 -2.52 5.43 -18.86
C MET A 276 -3.49 4.24 -18.76
N PHE A 277 -4.74 4.46 -18.34
CA PHE A 277 -5.76 3.41 -18.33
C PHE A 277 -6.19 2.94 -19.73
N VAL A 278 -6.30 3.85 -20.71
CA VAL A 278 -6.55 3.49 -22.11
C VAL A 278 -5.37 2.68 -22.67
N CYS A 279 -4.13 3.14 -22.45
CA CYS A 279 -2.92 2.42 -22.86
C CYS A 279 -2.80 1.04 -22.18
N TYR A 280 -3.09 0.95 -20.89
CA TYR A 280 -3.16 -0.32 -20.15
C TYR A 280 -4.24 -1.26 -20.70
N GLY A 281 -5.40 -0.73 -21.08
CA GLY A 281 -6.45 -1.47 -21.80
C GLY A 281 -5.95 -2.04 -23.13
N ALA A 282 -5.19 -1.26 -23.92
CA ALA A 282 -4.57 -1.73 -25.16
C ALA A 282 -3.56 -2.88 -24.91
N VAL A 283 -2.75 -2.81 -23.85
CA VAL A 283 -1.83 -3.90 -23.47
C VAL A 283 -2.60 -5.16 -23.00
N LEU A 284 -3.70 -4.99 -22.28
CA LEU A 284 -4.58 -6.11 -21.88
C LEU A 284 -5.26 -6.78 -23.10
N LEU A 285 -5.69 -6.01 -24.10
CA LEU A 285 -6.27 -6.51 -25.35
C LEU A 285 -5.23 -7.23 -26.23
N ALA A 286 -3.96 -6.81 -26.17
CA ALA A 286 -2.87 -7.55 -26.81
C ALA A 286 -2.69 -8.93 -26.16
N GLY A 287 -2.80 -9.04 -24.84
CA GLY A 287 -2.73 -10.31 -24.12
C GLY A 287 -1.47 -11.11 -24.44
N ASP A 288 -1.63 -12.38 -24.80
CA ASP A 288 -0.51 -13.31 -25.07
C ASP A 288 0.27 -13.02 -26.36
N ALA A 289 -0.13 -12.01 -27.14
CA ALA A 289 0.65 -11.53 -28.28
C ALA A 289 2.00 -10.90 -27.87
N LEU A 290 2.09 -10.40 -26.63
CA LEU A 290 3.29 -9.78 -26.10
C LEU A 290 4.20 -10.82 -25.44
N ARG A 291 5.38 -11.03 -26.02
CA ARG A 291 6.41 -11.95 -25.46
C ARG A 291 6.76 -11.50 -24.04
N PHE A 292 6.78 -12.44 -23.08
CA PHE A 292 7.04 -12.17 -21.66
C PHE A 292 8.25 -11.24 -21.38
N ARG A 293 9.33 -11.33 -22.18
CA ARG A 293 10.51 -10.44 -22.03
C ARG A 293 10.19 -8.94 -22.21
N TRP A 294 9.27 -8.58 -23.11
CA TRP A 294 8.85 -7.19 -23.33
C TRP A 294 7.96 -6.71 -22.19
N VAL A 295 7.03 -7.55 -21.72
CA VAL A 295 6.21 -7.26 -20.54
C VAL A 295 7.09 -7.04 -19.32
N ALA A 296 8.04 -7.95 -19.04
CA ALA A 296 8.96 -7.83 -17.91
C ALA A 296 9.85 -6.58 -18.00
N GLY A 297 10.41 -6.27 -19.17
CA GLY A 297 11.20 -5.06 -19.38
C GLY A 297 10.38 -3.77 -19.17
N GLY A 298 9.14 -3.74 -19.67
CA GLY A 298 8.23 -2.62 -19.48
C GLY A 298 7.75 -2.44 -18.03
N VAL A 299 7.47 -3.54 -17.33
CA VAL A 299 7.18 -3.54 -15.88
C VAL A 299 8.36 -2.93 -15.12
N VAL A 300 9.59 -3.38 -15.39
CA VAL A 300 10.81 -2.85 -14.74
C VAL A 300 11.00 -1.37 -15.05
N LEU A 301 10.88 -0.95 -16.32
CA LEU A 301 11.02 0.46 -16.73
C LEU A 301 10.02 1.36 -16.00
N LEU A 302 8.74 1.00 -15.98
CA LEU A 302 7.69 1.78 -15.31
C LEU A 302 7.88 1.80 -13.79
N HIS A 303 8.29 0.68 -13.19
CA HIS A 303 8.64 0.67 -11.77
C HIS A 303 9.83 1.59 -11.48
N LEU A 304 10.88 1.58 -12.30
CA LEU A 304 12.02 2.50 -12.12
C LEU A 304 11.59 3.97 -12.23
N ILE A 305 10.73 4.32 -13.19
CA ILE A 305 10.15 5.67 -13.31
C ILE A 305 9.44 6.09 -12.01
N PHE A 306 8.57 5.26 -11.44
CA PHE A 306 7.85 5.60 -10.20
C PHE A 306 8.66 5.39 -8.90
N ILE A 307 9.75 4.62 -8.93
CA ILE A 307 10.76 4.55 -7.86
C ILE A 307 11.61 5.82 -7.82
N LEU A 308 11.85 6.46 -8.97
CA LEU A 308 12.65 7.68 -9.11
C LEU A 308 11.81 8.97 -9.02
N SER A 309 10.47 8.89 -9.09
CA SER A 309 9.59 10.03 -8.86
C SER A 309 9.64 10.52 -7.41
N PRO A 310 9.21 11.76 -7.13
CA PRO A 310 8.81 12.17 -5.77
C PRO A 310 7.79 11.21 -5.11
N PRO A 311 7.53 11.31 -3.80
CA PRO A 311 6.44 10.57 -3.15
C PRO A 311 5.08 11.10 -3.61
N LEU A 312 4.44 10.39 -4.53
CA LEU A 312 3.17 10.81 -5.15
C LEU A 312 1.97 10.52 -4.24
N LEU A 313 1.02 11.45 -4.19
CA LEU A 313 -0.35 11.30 -3.65
C LEU A 313 -0.46 10.90 -2.16
N SER A 314 0.68 10.87 -1.46
CA SER A 314 0.85 10.26 -0.15
C SER A 314 1.63 11.16 0.79
N LYS A 315 1.31 11.10 2.08
CA LYS A 315 2.15 11.65 3.18
C LYS A 315 2.64 10.55 4.13
N ASP A 316 2.27 9.31 3.88
CA ASP A 316 2.51 8.18 4.79
C ASP A 316 3.99 7.85 4.92
N ILE A 317 4.79 8.11 3.89
CA ILE A 317 6.25 7.97 3.94
C ILE A 317 6.92 8.85 5.01
N PHE A 318 6.36 10.02 5.29
CA PHE A 318 6.84 10.88 6.38
C PHE A 318 6.42 10.32 7.74
N SER A 319 5.22 9.73 7.85
CA SER A 319 4.77 9.03 9.06
C SER A 319 5.60 7.78 9.34
N TYR A 320 5.99 7.01 8.33
CA TYR A 320 6.85 5.81 8.47
C TYR A 320 8.21 6.15 9.12
N LEU A 321 8.82 7.26 8.69
CA LEU A 321 10.08 7.76 9.25
C LEU A 321 9.89 8.37 10.64
N GLU A 322 8.83 9.13 10.85
CA GLU A 322 8.60 9.81 12.13
C GLU A 322 8.24 8.81 13.25
N TYR A 323 7.42 7.77 12.98
CA TYR A 323 7.16 6.71 13.96
C TYR A 323 8.43 5.91 14.33
N ALA A 324 9.36 5.75 13.39
CA ALA A 324 10.67 5.16 13.67
C ALA A 324 11.51 6.05 14.61
N ARG A 325 11.50 7.37 14.39
CA ARG A 325 12.24 8.33 15.21
C ARG A 325 11.61 8.54 16.59
N LEU A 326 10.28 8.47 16.67
CA LEU A 326 9.53 8.46 17.93
C LEU A 326 10.01 7.30 18.83
N GLY A 327 10.10 6.08 18.29
CA GLY A 327 10.60 4.91 19.03
C GLY A 327 12.11 4.93 19.33
N VAL A 328 12.96 5.30 18.34
CA VAL A 328 14.42 5.11 18.43
C VAL A 328 15.18 6.33 18.96
N VAL A 329 14.73 7.54 18.65
CA VAL A 329 15.40 8.81 18.99
C VAL A 329 14.76 9.49 20.20
N HIS A 330 13.45 9.35 20.36
CA HIS A 330 12.70 9.95 21.46
C HIS A 330 12.28 8.94 22.54
N HIS A 331 12.51 7.64 22.32
CA HIS A 331 12.15 6.55 23.23
C HIS A 331 10.66 6.50 23.62
N VAL A 332 9.80 7.06 22.77
CA VAL A 332 8.35 7.13 22.94
C VAL A 332 7.68 6.05 22.10
N ASN A 333 6.80 5.26 22.73
CA ASN A 333 6.13 4.17 22.04
C ASN A 333 5.11 4.68 20.99
N PRO A 334 5.25 4.32 19.70
CA PRO A 334 4.40 4.84 18.63
C PRO A 334 2.98 4.26 18.60
N TYR A 335 2.63 3.25 19.40
CA TYR A 335 1.25 2.78 19.57
C TYR A 335 0.54 3.42 20.76
N GLY A 336 1.28 3.81 21.80
CA GLY A 336 0.76 4.54 22.96
C GLY A 336 0.56 6.04 22.73
N HIS A 337 1.42 6.67 21.91
CA HIS A 337 1.51 8.13 21.80
C HIS A 337 1.32 8.64 20.37
N VAL A 338 0.86 9.89 20.26
CA VAL A 338 0.70 10.60 18.99
C VAL A 338 1.91 11.47 18.69
N VAL A 339 2.23 11.64 17.39
CA VAL A 339 3.41 12.38 16.92
C VAL A 339 3.48 13.83 17.45
N LYS A 340 2.33 14.49 17.67
CA LYS A 340 2.25 15.84 18.25
C LYS A 340 3.00 16.00 19.60
N ALA A 341 3.31 14.90 20.30
CA ALA A 341 4.08 14.93 21.54
C ALA A 341 5.53 15.43 21.38
N VAL A 342 6.13 15.36 20.18
CA VAL A 342 7.52 15.79 19.94
C VAL A 342 7.61 16.82 18.79
N PRO A 343 7.23 18.09 19.02
CA PRO A 343 7.31 19.14 18.00
C PRO A 343 8.75 19.66 17.86
N GLY A 344 9.34 19.50 16.67
CA GLY A 344 10.64 20.09 16.34
C GLY A 344 11.27 19.58 15.05
N GLU A 345 10.86 18.41 14.58
CA GLU A 345 11.57 17.71 13.51
C GLU A 345 11.35 18.25 12.08
N GLN A 346 12.38 18.09 11.23
CA GLN A 346 12.34 18.57 9.84
C GLN A 346 11.23 17.90 9.01
N ILE A 347 10.86 16.68 9.39
CA ILE A 347 9.81 15.86 8.77
C ILE A 347 8.41 16.32 9.21
N TYR A 348 8.26 16.82 10.44
CA TYR A 348 6.98 17.15 11.08
C TYR A 348 6.09 18.08 10.25
N LYS A 349 6.69 19.00 9.47
CA LYS A 349 5.95 19.92 8.59
C LYS A 349 5.23 19.24 7.42
N PHE A 350 5.70 18.06 6.98
CA PHE A 350 5.17 17.31 5.83
C PHE A 350 4.13 16.24 6.20
N LEU A 351 4.05 15.85 7.48
CA LEU A 351 3.11 14.85 7.99
C LEU A 351 1.65 15.15 7.64
N GLY A 352 0.90 14.11 7.25
CA GLY A 352 -0.56 14.15 7.20
C GLY A 352 -1.20 13.91 8.57
N TRP A 353 -0.68 12.95 9.32
CA TRP A 353 -1.32 12.39 10.52
C TRP A 353 -0.52 12.72 11.79
N ARG A 354 -0.80 13.88 12.41
CA ARG A 354 -0.06 14.35 13.62
C ARG A 354 -0.68 13.91 14.95
N SER A 355 -1.98 13.67 14.96
CA SER A 355 -2.80 13.37 16.15
C SER A 355 -3.27 11.91 16.19
N VAL A 356 -2.50 11.02 15.58
CA VAL A 356 -2.79 9.57 15.50
C VAL A 356 -1.53 8.83 15.93
N ALA A 357 -1.70 7.66 16.55
CA ALA A 357 -0.64 6.70 16.79
C ALA A 357 -0.44 5.80 15.54
N SER A 358 0.61 4.98 15.51
CA SER A 358 0.90 4.10 14.37
C SER A 358 -0.26 3.15 14.09
N ALA A 359 -0.81 3.23 12.88
CA ALA A 359 -1.81 2.30 12.35
C ALA A 359 -1.18 1.16 11.52
N TYR A 360 0.16 1.13 11.43
CA TYR A 360 0.92 0.13 10.68
C TYR A 360 1.29 -1.04 11.60
N GLY A 361 1.50 -2.23 11.03
CA GLY A 361 1.74 -3.43 11.84
C GLY A 361 3.10 -3.45 12.56
N PRO A 362 3.22 -4.18 13.69
CA PRO A 362 4.42 -4.15 14.55
C PRO A 362 5.73 -4.46 13.81
N LEU A 363 5.71 -5.45 12.90
CA LEU A 363 6.91 -5.81 12.12
C LEU A 363 7.33 -4.68 11.19
N PHE A 364 6.38 -4.00 10.53
CA PHE A 364 6.71 -2.88 9.65
C PHE A 364 7.24 -1.67 10.44
N THR A 365 6.65 -1.37 11.62
CA THR A 365 7.14 -0.29 12.49
C THR A 365 8.55 -0.59 13.02
N VAL A 366 8.88 -1.84 13.38
CA VAL A 366 10.26 -2.23 13.74
C VAL A 366 11.19 -2.19 12.52
N ALA A 367 10.72 -2.60 11.34
CA ALA A 367 11.53 -2.60 10.12
C ALA A 367 11.97 -1.19 9.66
N THR A 368 11.27 -0.12 10.06
CA THR A 368 11.70 1.27 9.79
C THR A 368 12.65 1.84 10.85
N TYR A 369 12.83 1.18 12.02
CA TYR A 369 13.72 1.66 13.09
C TYR A 369 15.18 1.93 12.67
N PRO A 370 15.83 1.14 11.80
CA PRO A 370 17.17 1.47 11.29
C PRO A 370 17.25 2.81 10.55
N LEU A 371 16.14 3.27 9.95
CA LEU A 371 16.06 4.53 9.22
C LEU A 371 16.03 5.75 10.14
N ALA A 372 15.72 5.58 11.42
CA ALA A 372 15.54 6.67 12.38
C ALA A 372 16.81 7.50 12.64
N LYS A 373 17.99 6.89 12.41
CA LYS A 373 19.31 7.52 12.55
C LYS A 373 19.87 8.07 11.23
N LEU A 374 19.13 7.92 10.12
CA LEU A 374 19.52 8.42 8.80
C LEU A 374 18.92 9.81 8.54
N SER A 375 19.41 10.49 7.49
CA SER A 375 18.78 11.72 7.02
C SER A 375 17.38 11.42 6.45
N ALA A 376 16.47 12.39 6.55
CA ALA A 376 15.10 12.27 6.03
C ALA A 376 15.06 11.89 4.53
N GLY A 377 16.04 12.38 3.75
CA GLY A 377 16.24 11.99 2.36
C GLY A 377 16.63 10.52 2.21
N ALA A 378 17.67 10.06 2.91
CA ALA A 378 18.12 8.67 2.83
C ALA A 378 17.00 7.69 3.23
N GLY A 379 16.28 7.98 4.33
CA GLY A 379 15.12 7.19 4.75
C GLY A 379 14.00 7.14 3.71
N LEU A 380 13.67 8.27 3.08
CA LEU A 380 12.66 8.36 2.01
C LEU A 380 13.04 7.49 0.81
N TRP A 381 14.28 7.62 0.30
CA TRP A 381 14.71 6.87 -0.89
C TRP A 381 14.87 5.38 -0.61
N ILE A 382 15.30 4.98 0.59
CA ILE A 382 15.31 3.56 1.01
C ILE A 382 13.88 2.99 1.00
N ILE A 383 12.88 3.71 1.53
CA ILE A 383 11.48 3.26 1.51
C ILE A 383 10.96 3.15 0.06
N LYS A 384 11.24 4.13 -0.81
CA LYS A 384 10.86 4.04 -2.24
C LYS A 384 11.49 2.84 -2.94
N VAL A 385 12.76 2.54 -2.70
CA VAL A 385 13.45 1.37 -3.26
C VAL A 385 12.89 0.06 -2.69
N VAL A 386 12.66 -0.05 -1.39
CA VAL A 386 12.10 -1.26 -0.74
C VAL A 386 10.68 -1.54 -1.23
N THR A 387 9.80 -0.54 -1.28
CA THR A 387 8.44 -0.69 -1.81
C THR A 387 8.45 -1.03 -3.30
N GLY A 388 9.32 -0.40 -4.10
CA GLY A 388 9.48 -0.73 -5.52
C GLY A 388 9.97 -2.16 -5.76
N ALA A 389 10.96 -2.61 -4.99
CA ALA A 389 11.48 -3.98 -5.05
C ALA A 389 10.43 -5.01 -4.60
N ALA A 390 9.64 -4.72 -3.57
CA ALA A 390 8.50 -5.55 -3.17
C ALA A 390 7.43 -5.64 -4.27
N SER A 391 7.16 -4.54 -4.99
CA SER A 391 6.24 -4.55 -6.13
C SER A 391 6.75 -5.44 -7.27
N LEU A 392 8.02 -5.28 -7.67
CA LEU A 392 8.66 -6.11 -8.70
C LEU A 392 8.69 -7.59 -8.29
N GLY A 393 9.00 -7.89 -7.02
CA GLY A 393 8.94 -9.24 -6.46
C GLY A 393 7.52 -9.81 -6.48
N CYS A 394 6.50 -8.99 -6.19
CA CYS A 394 5.10 -9.39 -6.24
C CYS A 394 4.68 -9.76 -7.67
N VAL A 395 5.02 -8.94 -8.66
CA VAL A 395 4.73 -9.23 -10.08
C VAL A 395 5.48 -10.48 -10.56
N ALA A 396 6.74 -10.67 -10.15
CA ALA A 396 7.52 -11.86 -10.49
C ALA A 396 6.92 -13.14 -9.90
N LEU A 397 6.46 -13.09 -8.64
CA LEU A 397 5.78 -14.23 -8.00
C LEU A 397 4.38 -14.47 -8.58
N VAL A 398 3.62 -13.44 -8.95
CA VAL A 398 2.37 -13.57 -9.71
C VAL A 398 2.61 -14.33 -11.02
N ALA A 399 3.67 -14.00 -11.75
CA ALA A 399 4.03 -14.67 -13.01
C ALA A 399 4.49 -16.13 -12.80
N ASP A 400 5.22 -16.43 -11.73
CA ASP A 400 5.59 -17.81 -11.36
C ASP A 400 4.35 -18.64 -10.95
N CYS A 401 3.48 -18.09 -10.10
CA CYS A 401 2.23 -18.72 -9.70
C CYS A 401 1.28 -18.98 -10.88
N ALA A 402 1.12 -18.00 -11.78
CA ALA A 402 0.33 -18.18 -13.01
C ALA A 402 0.90 -19.32 -13.87
N ARG A 403 2.22 -19.32 -14.11
CA ARG A 403 2.90 -20.38 -14.88
C ARG A 403 2.70 -21.77 -14.27
N ARG A 404 2.84 -21.91 -12.94
CA ARG A 404 2.60 -23.18 -12.20
C ARG A 404 1.16 -23.68 -12.34
N LEU A 405 0.20 -22.78 -12.48
CA LEU A 405 -1.21 -23.08 -12.65
C LEU A 405 -1.66 -23.18 -14.13
N GLY A 406 -0.70 -23.34 -15.06
CA GLY A 406 -0.97 -23.49 -16.49
C GLY A 406 -1.53 -22.22 -17.17
N ARG A 407 -1.32 -21.05 -16.57
CA ARG A 407 -1.86 -19.74 -17.00
C ARG A 407 -0.74 -18.87 -17.55
N SER A 408 -1.08 -17.94 -18.44
CA SER A 408 -0.08 -17.05 -19.05
C SER A 408 0.63 -16.18 -18.00
N PRO A 409 1.98 -16.29 -17.88
CA PRO A 409 2.75 -15.40 -17.02
C PRO A 409 2.82 -13.98 -17.58
N ALA A 410 2.62 -13.79 -18.89
CA ALA A 410 2.61 -12.47 -19.53
C ALA A 410 1.33 -11.72 -19.18
N ALA A 411 0.16 -12.31 -19.40
CA ALA A 411 -1.12 -11.69 -19.05
C ALA A 411 -1.24 -11.39 -17.54
N ALA A 412 -0.73 -12.29 -16.68
CA ALA A 412 -0.71 -12.07 -15.24
C ALA A 412 0.25 -10.93 -14.83
N ALA A 413 1.43 -10.83 -15.46
CA ALA A 413 2.37 -9.74 -15.22
C ALA A 413 1.87 -8.38 -15.74
N VAL A 414 1.14 -8.35 -16.87
CA VAL A 414 0.43 -7.15 -17.35
C VAL A 414 -0.61 -6.69 -16.31
N LEU A 415 -1.53 -7.58 -15.92
CA LEU A 415 -2.69 -7.23 -15.09
C LEU A 415 -2.32 -6.66 -13.72
N VAL A 416 -1.13 -7.01 -13.19
CA VAL A 416 -0.61 -6.43 -11.95
C VAL A 416 0.42 -5.35 -12.23
N GLY A 417 1.54 -5.68 -12.87
CA GLY A 417 2.73 -4.84 -12.94
C GLY A 417 2.64 -3.63 -13.87
N LEU A 418 1.61 -3.55 -14.71
CA LEU A 418 1.35 -2.40 -15.59
C LEU A 418 0.08 -1.63 -15.18
N ASN A 419 -0.56 -2.01 -14.07
CA ASN A 419 -1.75 -1.33 -13.58
C ASN A 419 -1.41 0.12 -13.16
N PRO A 420 -2.08 1.15 -13.71
CA PRO A 420 -1.73 2.54 -13.40
C PRO A 420 -1.88 2.92 -11.93
N VAL A 421 -2.76 2.28 -11.16
CA VAL A 421 -2.90 2.52 -9.71
C VAL A 421 -1.73 1.92 -8.94
N LEU A 422 -1.24 0.74 -9.35
CA LEU A 422 -0.04 0.14 -8.72
C LEU A 422 1.17 1.04 -8.93
N LEU A 423 1.34 1.54 -10.15
CA LEU A 423 2.46 2.40 -10.54
C LEU A 423 2.39 3.77 -9.84
N VAL A 424 1.30 4.50 -10.02
CA VAL A 424 1.18 5.90 -9.57
C VAL A 424 0.95 6.00 -8.06
N TYR A 425 0.00 5.24 -7.49
CA TYR A 425 -0.29 5.27 -6.06
C TYR A 425 0.64 4.33 -5.30
N GLY A 426 0.67 3.03 -5.65
CA GLY A 426 1.40 2.00 -4.90
C GLY A 426 2.91 2.25 -4.81
N VAL A 427 3.58 2.34 -5.96
CA VAL A 427 5.03 2.54 -6.07
C VAL A 427 5.38 4.03 -5.95
N GLY A 428 4.69 4.91 -6.68
CA GLY A 428 4.90 6.35 -6.62
C GLY A 428 4.73 6.93 -5.21
N GLY A 429 3.65 6.57 -4.51
CA GLY A 429 3.37 6.93 -3.11
C GLY A 429 4.00 6.03 -2.05
N ALA A 430 4.72 4.98 -2.47
CA ALA A 430 5.57 4.10 -1.67
C ALA A 430 4.89 3.36 -0.51
N HIS A 431 3.63 2.95 -0.67
CA HIS A 431 2.82 2.37 0.41
C HIS A 431 3.27 0.98 0.88
N ASN A 432 3.29 0.77 2.20
CA ASN A 432 3.63 -0.50 2.85
C ASN A 432 2.68 -1.66 2.50
N ASP A 433 1.45 -1.35 2.03
CA ASP A 433 0.51 -2.30 1.43
C ASP A 433 1.12 -3.15 0.31
N ILE A 434 2.09 -2.64 -0.43
CA ILE A 434 2.78 -3.40 -1.49
C ILE A 434 3.67 -4.51 -0.90
N ILE A 435 4.29 -4.25 0.27
CA ILE A 435 5.07 -5.25 1.01
C ILE A 435 4.13 -6.32 1.60
N MET A 436 2.96 -5.91 2.11
CA MET A 436 1.90 -6.82 2.52
C MET A 436 1.44 -7.73 1.37
N LEU A 437 1.24 -7.19 0.16
CA LEU A 437 0.84 -7.99 -1.01
C LEU A 437 1.94 -8.91 -1.52
N PHE A 438 3.20 -8.45 -1.53
CA PHE A 438 4.36 -9.30 -1.82
C PHE A 438 4.40 -10.53 -0.89
N LEU A 439 4.24 -10.33 0.42
CA LEU A 439 4.22 -11.40 1.41
C LEU A 439 2.99 -12.32 1.26
N GLY A 440 1.82 -11.76 0.93
CA GLY A 440 0.61 -12.54 0.62
C GLY A 440 0.78 -13.45 -0.60
N VAL A 441 1.37 -12.93 -1.69
CA VAL A 441 1.67 -13.70 -2.90
C VAL A 441 2.82 -14.69 -2.69
N ALA A 442 3.82 -14.36 -1.87
CA ALA A 442 4.85 -15.30 -1.44
C ALA A 442 4.22 -16.47 -0.66
N GLY A 443 3.23 -16.19 0.19
CA GLY A 443 2.40 -17.21 0.83
C GLY A 443 1.73 -18.16 -0.17
N VAL A 444 1.14 -17.62 -1.24
CA VAL A 444 0.59 -18.43 -2.34
C VAL A 444 1.66 -19.25 -3.05
N ALA A 445 2.80 -18.63 -3.40
CA ALA A 445 3.90 -19.29 -4.08
C ALA A 445 4.51 -20.45 -3.27
N LEU A 446 4.54 -20.35 -1.94
CA LEU A 446 5.01 -21.40 -1.02
C LEU A 446 3.98 -22.53 -0.88
N THR A 447 2.69 -22.21 -0.73
CA THR A 447 1.62 -23.22 -0.70
C THR A 447 1.54 -24.01 -2.01
N LEU A 448 1.68 -23.35 -3.17
CA LEU A 448 1.77 -23.99 -4.49
C LEU A 448 3.04 -24.86 -4.69
N ARG A 449 3.96 -24.88 -3.72
CA ARG A 449 5.17 -25.71 -3.70
C ARG A 449 5.15 -26.75 -2.57
N ALA A 450 3.96 -27.07 -2.03
CA ALA A 450 3.75 -27.99 -0.90
C ALA A 450 4.57 -27.62 0.36
N ARG A 451 4.67 -26.31 0.64
CA ARG A 451 5.28 -25.74 1.85
C ARG A 451 4.24 -24.92 2.63
N GLU A 452 3.11 -25.55 2.94
CA GLU A 452 1.89 -24.89 3.42
C GLU A 452 2.11 -24.07 4.71
N GLY A 453 2.94 -24.58 5.64
CA GLY A 453 3.30 -23.87 6.87
C GLY A 453 4.17 -22.64 6.65
N LEU A 454 5.09 -22.66 5.68
CA LEU A 454 5.81 -21.44 5.28
C LEU A 454 4.90 -20.49 4.50
N GLY A 455 3.93 -21.03 3.76
CA GLY A 455 2.92 -20.26 3.06
C GLY A 455 2.06 -19.42 4.00
N THR A 456 1.48 -20.03 5.04
CA THR A 456 0.71 -19.27 6.04
C THR A 456 1.59 -18.40 6.92
N ALA A 457 2.81 -18.82 7.25
CA ALA A 457 3.76 -17.96 7.98
C ALA A 457 4.07 -16.66 7.20
N ALA A 458 4.27 -16.73 5.88
CA ALA A 458 4.46 -15.53 5.05
C ALA A 458 3.23 -14.60 5.09
N VAL A 459 2.01 -15.15 5.12
CA VAL A 459 0.77 -14.35 5.28
C VAL A 459 0.66 -13.73 6.68
N VAL A 460 1.05 -14.42 7.75
CA VAL A 460 1.07 -13.84 9.12
C VAL A 460 2.12 -12.73 9.23
N VAL A 461 3.31 -12.92 8.65
CA VAL A 461 4.35 -11.88 8.52
C VAL A 461 3.84 -10.69 7.71
N GLY A 462 3.07 -10.94 6.64
CA GLY A 462 2.33 -9.90 5.91
C GLY A 462 1.28 -9.20 6.77
N GLY A 463 0.57 -9.93 7.63
CA GLY A 463 -0.37 -9.39 8.62
C GLY A 463 0.30 -8.47 9.64
N ALA A 464 1.54 -8.79 10.04
CA ALA A 464 2.38 -7.96 10.89
C ALA A 464 2.97 -6.74 10.16
N VAL A 465 2.85 -6.64 8.84
CA VAL A 465 3.02 -5.38 8.07
C VAL A 465 1.68 -4.63 8.01
N LYS A 466 0.60 -5.31 7.65
CA LYS A 466 -0.77 -4.78 7.63
C LYS A 466 -1.80 -5.92 7.71
N ALA A 467 -2.67 -5.85 8.73
CA ALA A 467 -3.53 -6.97 9.14
C ALA A 467 -4.50 -7.50 8.04
N SER A 468 -4.85 -6.67 7.04
CA SER A 468 -5.82 -7.01 5.98
C SER A 468 -5.55 -8.33 5.26
N ILE A 469 -4.28 -8.71 5.07
CA ILE A 469 -3.91 -9.94 4.35
C ILE A 469 -4.21 -11.22 5.14
N GLY A 470 -4.41 -11.11 6.47
CA GLY A 470 -4.74 -12.24 7.35
C GLY A 470 -6.07 -12.94 6.99
N VAL A 471 -6.96 -12.28 6.25
CA VAL A 471 -8.21 -12.89 5.76
C VAL A 471 -7.99 -14.11 4.84
N MET A 472 -6.78 -14.28 4.30
CA MET A 472 -6.43 -15.44 3.47
C MET A 472 -6.30 -16.75 4.26
N LEU A 473 -5.94 -16.67 5.54
CA LEU A 473 -5.51 -17.83 6.34
C LEU A 473 -6.53 -18.97 6.43
N PRO A 474 -7.85 -18.73 6.61
CA PRO A 474 -8.84 -19.81 6.62
C PRO A 474 -8.90 -20.59 5.31
N PHE A 475 -8.79 -19.92 4.16
CA PHE A 475 -8.81 -20.58 2.84
C PHE A 475 -7.55 -21.42 2.63
N MET A 476 -6.39 -20.95 3.10
CA MET A 476 -5.13 -21.69 3.03
C MET A 476 -5.14 -22.95 3.91
N VAL A 477 -5.71 -22.88 5.12
CA VAL A 477 -5.89 -24.05 6.00
C VAL A 477 -6.89 -25.05 5.40
N LEU A 478 -7.97 -24.58 4.78
CA LEU A 478 -8.96 -25.45 4.15
C LEU A 478 -8.45 -26.12 2.86
N ALA A 479 -7.56 -25.47 2.12
CA ALA A 479 -6.97 -25.98 0.87
C ALA A 479 -5.81 -26.97 1.09
N ALA A 480 -5.20 -26.99 2.27
CA ALA A 480 -4.10 -27.91 2.57
C ALA A 480 -4.60 -29.34 2.77
N ARG A 481 -3.87 -30.32 2.21
CA ARG A 481 -4.13 -31.76 2.42
C ARG A 481 -3.91 -32.15 3.88
N ASP A 482 -2.79 -31.71 4.43
CA ASP A 482 -2.45 -31.78 5.84
C ASP A 482 -2.70 -30.40 6.46
N ARG A 483 -3.70 -30.30 7.33
CA ARG A 483 -4.09 -29.04 7.98
C ARG A 483 -3.17 -28.65 9.14
N MET A 484 -2.37 -29.56 9.67
CA MET A 484 -1.46 -29.24 10.77
C MET A 484 -0.31 -28.36 10.29
N ARG A 485 0.21 -28.58 9.07
CA ARG A 485 1.25 -27.71 8.46
C ARG A 485 0.89 -26.22 8.44
N PRO A 486 -0.22 -25.78 7.82
CA PRO A 486 -0.58 -24.37 7.80
C PRO A 486 -0.96 -23.85 9.20
N ILE A 487 -1.53 -24.67 10.09
CA ILE A 487 -1.84 -24.28 11.48
C ILE A 487 -0.56 -24.04 12.28
N VAL A 488 0.42 -24.95 12.25
CA VAL A 488 1.74 -24.76 12.87
C VAL A 488 2.45 -23.55 12.28
N GLY A 489 2.34 -23.33 10.96
CA GLY A 489 2.81 -22.12 10.29
C GLY A 489 2.21 -20.83 10.88
N ILE A 490 0.88 -20.80 11.10
CA ILE A 490 0.17 -19.68 11.72
C ILE A 490 0.61 -19.48 13.17
N VAL A 491 0.64 -20.54 13.97
CA VAL A 491 0.92 -20.46 15.42
C VAL A 491 2.38 -20.05 15.66
N ALA A 492 3.34 -20.70 15.02
CA ALA A 492 4.77 -20.41 15.21
C ALA A 492 5.14 -18.99 14.76
N SER A 493 4.65 -18.56 13.59
CA SER A 493 4.87 -17.18 13.11
C SER A 493 4.09 -16.16 13.94
N GLY A 494 2.87 -16.48 14.40
CA GLY A 494 2.07 -15.61 15.26
C GLY A 494 2.75 -15.36 16.61
N VAL A 495 3.27 -16.42 17.25
CA VAL A 495 4.08 -16.32 18.47
C VAL A 495 5.36 -15.51 18.23
N ALA A 496 6.07 -15.74 17.11
CA ALA A 496 7.26 -14.96 16.78
C ALA A 496 6.96 -13.46 16.54
N MET A 497 5.87 -13.13 15.83
CA MET A 497 5.45 -11.74 15.62
C MET A 497 4.97 -11.08 16.93
N LEU A 498 4.30 -11.83 17.81
CA LEU A 498 3.92 -11.35 19.14
C LEU A 498 5.15 -11.12 20.03
N ALA A 499 6.15 -12.01 20.00
CA ALA A 499 7.40 -11.85 20.74
C ALA A 499 8.18 -10.61 20.27
N ILE A 500 8.27 -10.38 18.95
CA ILE A 500 8.84 -9.13 18.39
C ILE A 500 8.04 -7.91 18.86
N ALA A 501 6.70 -7.98 18.85
CA ALA A 501 5.87 -6.88 19.31
C ALA A 501 6.05 -6.57 20.81
N VAL A 502 6.13 -7.60 21.66
CA VAL A 502 6.40 -7.45 23.10
C VAL A 502 7.80 -6.90 23.35
N ALA A 503 8.83 -7.41 22.68
CA ALA A 503 10.20 -6.93 22.84
C ALA A 503 10.39 -5.48 22.37
N ALA A 504 9.73 -5.06 21.27
CA ALA A 504 9.85 -3.71 20.74
C ALA A 504 8.92 -2.69 21.41
N PHE A 505 7.72 -3.09 21.82
CA PHE A 505 6.65 -2.17 22.25
C PHE A 505 6.14 -2.41 23.68
N HIS A 506 6.67 -3.41 24.40
CA HIS A 506 6.40 -3.65 25.82
C HIS A 506 4.88 -3.74 26.10
N SER A 507 4.36 -2.94 27.05
CA SER A 507 2.93 -2.90 27.40
C SER A 507 2.01 -2.47 26.25
N GLU A 508 2.54 -1.82 25.22
CA GLU A 508 1.79 -1.31 24.07
C GLU A 508 1.90 -2.23 22.83
N ALA A 509 2.40 -3.46 22.98
CA ALA A 509 2.48 -4.45 21.90
C ALA A 509 1.14 -4.76 21.22
N LEU A 510 0.03 -4.67 21.97
CA LEU A 510 -1.33 -4.84 21.46
C LEU A 510 -2.01 -3.50 21.10
N GLY A 511 -1.32 -2.36 21.28
CA GLY A 511 -1.84 -1.03 20.99
C GLY A 511 -2.24 -0.83 19.52
N VAL A 512 -1.65 -1.58 18.59
CA VAL A 512 -2.07 -1.62 17.18
C VAL A 512 -3.55 -2.00 17.02
N PHE A 513 -4.11 -2.89 17.85
CA PHE A 513 -5.53 -3.27 17.79
C PHE A 513 -6.44 -2.12 18.27
N ARG A 514 -6.00 -1.36 19.27
CA ARG A 514 -6.68 -0.13 19.73
C ARG A 514 -6.72 0.93 18.63
N VAL A 515 -5.61 1.13 17.90
CA VAL A 515 -5.55 2.05 16.76
C VAL A 515 -6.43 1.55 15.60
N LEU A 516 -6.41 0.25 15.27
CA LEU A 516 -7.28 -0.32 14.23
C LEU A 516 -8.77 -0.15 14.57
N HIS A 517 -9.17 -0.31 15.83
CA HIS A 517 -10.56 -0.05 16.26
C HIS A 517 -10.96 1.43 16.14
N GLN A 518 -10.01 2.37 16.32
CA GLN A 518 -10.23 3.79 16.08
C GLN A 518 -10.34 4.08 14.56
N GLN A 519 -9.45 3.51 13.74
CA GLN A 519 -9.46 3.65 12.28
C GLN A 519 -10.79 3.14 11.65
N GLN A 520 -11.39 2.08 12.20
CA GLN A 520 -12.73 1.60 11.77
C GLN A 520 -13.88 2.62 11.95
N ARG A 521 -13.67 3.72 12.66
CA ARG A 521 -14.66 4.80 12.83
C ARG A 521 -14.55 5.87 11.75
N LEU A 522 -13.43 5.94 11.03
CA LEU A 522 -13.22 6.89 9.94
C LEU A 522 -14.17 6.62 8.76
N VAL A 523 -14.37 7.64 7.95
CA VAL A 523 -15.18 7.62 6.72
C VAL A 523 -14.42 8.42 5.66
N SER A 524 -14.22 7.86 4.47
CA SER A 524 -13.72 8.60 3.31
C SER A 524 -14.84 8.85 2.32
N ASP A 525 -14.79 9.97 1.61
CA ASP A 525 -15.85 10.32 0.66
C ASP A 525 -16.00 9.29 -0.47
N ASP A 526 -14.90 8.71 -0.93
CA ASP A 526 -14.82 7.70 -1.99
C ASP A 526 -15.13 6.26 -1.53
N ALA A 527 -15.41 6.03 -0.23
CA ALA A 527 -15.80 4.71 0.25
C ALA A 527 -17.16 4.29 -0.32
N ILE A 528 -17.25 3.05 -0.83
CA ILE A 528 -18.48 2.51 -1.44
C ILE A 528 -19.69 2.57 -0.49
N PRO A 529 -19.59 2.25 0.82
CA PRO A 529 -20.71 2.41 1.76
C PRO A 529 -21.16 3.87 1.92
N ASN A 530 -20.25 4.84 1.77
CA ASN A 530 -20.56 6.27 1.86
C ASN A 530 -21.29 6.75 0.61
N GLN A 531 -20.80 6.37 -0.57
CA GLN A 531 -21.41 6.72 -1.86
C GLN A 531 -22.78 6.05 -2.03
N LEU A 532 -22.93 4.78 -1.65
CA LEU A 532 -24.23 4.09 -1.66
C LEU A 532 -25.23 4.75 -0.70
N ALA A 533 -24.81 5.10 0.52
CA ALA A 533 -25.68 5.78 1.47
C ALA A 533 -26.14 7.16 0.96
N ARG A 534 -25.26 7.93 0.30
CA ARG A 534 -25.62 9.21 -0.33
C ARG A 534 -26.52 9.05 -1.55
N ALA A 535 -26.27 8.04 -2.39
CA ALA A 535 -27.11 7.73 -3.55
C ALA A 535 -28.54 7.30 -3.15
N LEU A 536 -28.70 6.70 -1.97
CA LEU A 536 -29.99 6.37 -1.36
C LEU A 536 -30.62 7.54 -0.58
N GLY A 537 -30.13 8.77 -0.74
CA GLY A 537 -30.65 9.97 -0.08
C GLY A 537 -30.25 10.15 1.39
N GLY A 538 -29.40 9.28 1.94
CA GLY A 538 -28.89 9.36 3.30
C GLY A 538 -27.68 10.31 3.45
N PRO A 539 -27.31 10.70 4.68
CA PRO A 539 -26.22 11.65 4.95
C PRO A 539 -24.80 11.07 4.74
N GLY A 540 -24.66 9.81 4.32
CA GLY A 540 -23.40 9.06 4.29
C GLY A 540 -23.38 7.94 5.33
N VAL A 541 -22.18 7.52 5.77
CA VAL A 541 -22.02 6.36 6.68
C VAL A 541 -22.47 6.65 8.11
N THR A 542 -23.74 6.37 8.41
CA THR A 542 -24.27 6.30 9.79
C THR A 542 -23.73 5.08 10.54
N SER A 543 -24.06 4.96 11.83
CA SER A 543 -23.83 3.76 12.64
C SER A 543 -24.44 2.51 11.99
N ASP A 544 -25.63 2.64 11.42
CA ASP A 544 -26.43 1.54 10.86
C ASP A 544 -25.87 1.11 9.50
N VAL A 545 -25.50 2.06 8.64
CA VAL A 545 -24.76 1.77 7.39
C VAL A 545 -23.46 1.02 7.69
N ARG A 546 -22.76 1.39 8.77
CA ARG A 546 -21.53 0.71 9.21
C ARG A 546 -21.79 -0.68 9.80
N LEU A 547 -22.91 -0.87 10.52
CA LEU A 547 -23.35 -2.17 11.02
C LEU A 547 -23.72 -3.11 9.87
N VAL A 548 -24.57 -2.66 8.94
CA VAL A 548 -24.96 -3.41 7.74
C VAL A 548 -23.73 -3.78 6.89
N SER A 549 -22.82 -2.84 6.65
CA SER A 549 -21.57 -3.11 5.89
C SER A 549 -20.69 -4.18 6.56
N ARG A 550 -20.60 -4.16 7.90
CA ARG A 550 -19.89 -5.19 8.68
C ARG A 550 -20.58 -6.55 8.62
N LEU A 551 -21.90 -6.60 8.75
CA LEU A 551 -22.68 -7.84 8.67
C LEU A 551 -22.58 -8.47 7.27
N LEU A 552 -22.68 -7.66 6.21
CA LEU A 552 -22.49 -8.10 4.82
C LEU A 552 -21.06 -8.62 4.57
N LEU A 553 -20.04 -7.96 5.12
CA LEU A 553 -18.65 -8.44 5.06
C LEU A 553 -18.48 -9.79 5.78
N ILE A 554 -19.02 -9.94 6.99
CA ILE A 554 -18.97 -11.20 7.75
C ILE A 554 -19.70 -12.32 6.99
N ALA A 555 -20.89 -12.05 6.45
CA ALA A 555 -21.65 -13.00 5.65
C ALA A 555 -20.90 -13.40 4.36
N ALA A 556 -20.28 -12.46 3.66
CA ALA A 556 -19.48 -12.74 2.46
C ALA A 556 -18.25 -13.61 2.79
N LEU A 557 -17.53 -13.32 3.88
CA LEU A 557 -16.39 -14.13 4.32
C LEU A 557 -16.84 -15.54 4.74
N ALA A 558 -17.92 -15.67 5.51
CA ALA A 558 -18.47 -16.97 5.91
C ALA A 558 -18.94 -17.79 4.69
N TYR A 559 -19.56 -17.15 3.70
CA TYR A 559 -19.98 -17.77 2.45
C TYR A 559 -18.79 -18.25 1.61
N LEU A 560 -17.71 -17.45 1.51
CA LEU A 560 -16.47 -17.86 0.84
C LEU A 560 -15.79 -19.04 1.55
N VAL A 561 -15.77 -19.04 2.89
CA VAL A 561 -15.25 -20.16 3.70
C VAL A 561 -16.07 -21.43 3.46
N TRP A 562 -17.40 -21.31 3.42
CA TRP A 562 -18.31 -22.40 3.08
C TRP A 562 -18.12 -22.91 1.64
N LEU A 563 -17.92 -22.02 0.66
CA LEU A 563 -17.64 -22.41 -0.73
C LEU A 563 -16.35 -23.21 -0.87
N VAL A 564 -15.26 -22.78 -0.21
CA VAL A 564 -14.00 -23.54 -0.22
C VAL A 564 -14.20 -24.90 0.50
N TRP A 565 -14.82 -24.92 1.68
CA TRP A 565 -14.98 -26.13 2.49
C TRP A 565 -15.96 -27.17 1.88
N ARG A 566 -17.11 -26.73 1.37
CA ARG A 566 -18.21 -27.62 0.95
C ARG A 566 -18.39 -27.74 -0.57
N ARG A 567 -17.81 -26.84 -1.36
CA ARG A 567 -17.90 -26.86 -2.84
C ARG A 567 -16.54 -26.96 -3.54
N GLY A 568 -15.43 -27.02 -2.81
CA GLY A 568 -14.08 -27.12 -3.39
C GLY A 568 -13.67 -25.93 -4.25
N TYR A 569 -14.23 -24.75 -3.98
CA TYR A 569 -13.94 -23.53 -4.74
C TYR A 569 -12.47 -23.10 -4.61
N ASP A 570 -11.92 -22.49 -5.67
CA ASP A 570 -10.51 -22.06 -5.74
C ASP A 570 -10.17 -21.11 -4.58
N TRP A 571 -9.32 -21.57 -3.66
CA TRP A 571 -8.95 -20.83 -2.46
C TRP A 571 -8.16 -19.54 -2.75
N ILE A 572 -7.49 -19.45 -3.91
CA ILE A 572 -6.81 -18.23 -4.38
C ILE A 572 -7.87 -17.23 -4.87
N ALA A 573 -8.90 -17.72 -5.58
CA ALA A 573 -10.04 -16.89 -5.95
C ALA A 573 -10.82 -16.42 -4.70
N ALA A 574 -11.05 -17.31 -3.72
CA ALA A 574 -11.68 -16.96 -2.45
C ALA A 574 -10.87 -15.91 -1.66
N SER A 575 -9.54 -16.04 -1.65
CA SER A 575 -8.63 -15.03 -1.06
C SER A 575 -8.76 -13.67 -1.73
N GLY A 576 -8.82 -13.63 -3.07
CA GLY A 576 -9.06 -12.40 -3.83
C GLY A 576 -10.45 -11.80 -3.60
N TRP A 577 -11.51 -12.62 -3.57
CA TRP A 577 -12.87 -12.18 -3.25
C TRP A 577 -13.01 -11.67 -1.81
N ALA A 578 -12.31 -12.28 -0.85
CA ALA A 578 -12.28 -11.83 0.55
C ALA A 578 -11.61 -10.46 0.70
N LEU A 579 -10.50 -10.24 -0.01
CA LEU A 579 -9.83 -8.93 -0.06
C LEU A 579 -10.68 -7.89 -0.80
N LEU A 580 -11.35 -8.25 -1.90
CA LEU A 580 -12.31 -7.37 -2.57
C LEU A 580 -13.46 -6.98 -1.63
N ALA A 581 -14.07 -7.95 -0.95
CA ALA A 581 -15.16 -7.71 0.01
C ALA A 581 -14.71 -6.81 1.17
N LEU A 582 -13.49 -7.00 1.69
CA LEU A 582 -12.91 -6.16 2.74
C LEU A 582 -12.74 -4.70 2.28
N VAL A 583 -12.35 -4.47 1.02
CA VAL A 583 -12.21 -3.11 0.45
C VAL A 583 -13.58 -2.48 0.18
N VAL A 584 -14.53 -3.24 -0.37
CA VAL A 584 -15.90 -2.78 -0.66
C VAL A 584 -16.72 -2.51 0.61
N GLY A 585 -16.53 -3.32 1.66
CA GLY A 585 -17.19 -3.15 2.96
C GLY A 585 -16.52 -2.13 3.89
N SER A 586 -15.38 -1.55 3.49
CA SER A 586 -14.69 -0.53 4.29
C SER A 586 -15.37 0.83 4.16
N SER A 587 -15.67 1.47 5.29
CA SER A 587 -16.02 2.90 5.32
C SER A 587 -14.80 3.81 5.08
N TRP A 588 -13.59 3.28 5.21
CA TRP A 588 -12.32 4.00 5.05
C TRP A 588 -11.57 3.42 3.85
N LEU A 589 -11.79 4.03 2.68
CA LEU A 589 -11.13 3.64 1.44
C LEU A 589 -9.95 4.59 1.19
N LEU A 590 -8.78 4.02 0.92
CA LEU A 590 -7.59 4.77 0.47
C LEU A 590 -7.18 4.22 -0.89
N GLY A 591 -6.63 5.06 -1.76
CA GLY A 591 -6.53 4.77 -3.20
C GLY A 591 -5.74 3.53 -3.59
N TRP A 592 -4.81 3.10 -2.74
CA TRP A 592 -4.00 1.90 -2.95
C TRP A 592 -4.68 0.61 -2.43
N TYR A 593 -5.83 0.69 -1.76
CA TYR A 593 -6.56 -0.48 -1.24
C TYR A 593 -7.20 -1.30 -2.38
N VAL A 594 -7.57 -0.65 -3.48
CA VAL A 594 -8.12 -1.31 -4.69
C VAL A 594 -7.14 -2.31 -5.34
N LEU A 595 -5.86 -2.23 -4.96
CA LEU A 595 -4.82 -3.16 -5.40
C LEU A 595 -4.88 -4.50 -4.67
N TRP A 596 -5.51 -4.60 -3.50
CA TRP A 596 -5.46 -5.81 -2.67
C TRP A 596 -5.95 -7.09 -3.36
N PRO A 597 -7.10 -7.12 -4.08
CA PRO A 597 -7.53 -8.34 -4.77
C PRO A 597 -6.74 -8.64 -6.06
N LEU A 598 -6.05 -7.64 -6.64
CA LEU A 598 -5.52 -7.69 -8.01
C LEU A 598 -4.47 -8.80 -8.26
N PRO A 599 -3.49 -9.07 -7.37
CA PRO A 599 -2.55 -10.18 -7.55
C PRO A 599 -3.24 -11.55 -7.53
N PHE A 600 -4.19 -11.74 -6.62
CA PHE A 600 -4.95 -12.98 -6.49
C PHE A 600 -5.90 -13.18 -7.66
N ALA A 601 -6.52 -12.09 -8.14
CA ALA A 601 -7.26 -12.07 -9.38
C ALA A 601 -6.39 -12.50 -10.57
N ALA A 602 -5.15 -12.01 -10.70
CA ALA A 602 -4.24 -12.39 -11.78
C ALA A 602 -3.86 -13.88 -11.75
N ILE A 603 -3.58 -14.43 -10.57
CA ILE A 603 -3.20 -15.84 -10.38
C ILE A 603 -4.41 -16.78 -10.58
N ALA A 604 -5.61 -16.39 -10.11
CA ALA A 604 -6.81 -17.21 -10.11
C ALA A 604 -7.37 -17.51 -11.51
N GLY A 605 -8.21 -18.55 -11.59
CA GLY A 605 -8.97 -18.88 -12.80
C GLY A 605 -10.14 -17.94 -13.06
N ASP A 606 -10.65 -17.27 -12.02
CA ASP A 606 -11.95 -16.58 -12.04
C ASP A 606 -11.91 -15.26 -12.85
N ARG A 607 -12.62 -15.24 -13.99
CA ARG A 607 -12.80 -14.04 -14.83
C ARG A 607 -13.65 -12.97 -14.14
N ARG A 608 -14.61 -13.34 -13.29
CA ARG A 608 -15.47 -12.40 -12.55
C ARG A 608 -14.63 -11.60 -11.56
N LEU A 609 -13.72 -12.26 -10.83
CA LEU A 609 -12.78 -11.61 -9.91
C LEU A 609 -11.82 -10.65 -10.64
N LYS A 610 -11.32 -11.03 -11.82
CA LYS A 610 -10.49 -10.16 -12.68
C LYS A 610 -11.24 -8.90 -13.11
N VAL A 611 -12.47 -9.05 -13.61
CA VAL A 611 -13.33 -7.91 -14.00
C VAL A 611 -13.63 -7.03 -12.79
N ALA A 612 -14.03 -7.60 -11.65
CA ALA A 612 -14.35 -6.84 -10.44
C ALA A 612 -13.14 -6.06 -9.89
N SER A 613 -11.93 -6.65 -9.92
CA SER A 613 -10.70 -5.98 -9.47
C SER A 613 -10.31 -4.80 -10.37
N VAL A 614 -10.46 -4.94 -11.70
CA VAL A 614 -10.22 -3.83 -12.65
C VAL A 614 -11.31 -2.77 -12.53
N ALA A 615 -12.57 -3.16 -12.40
CA ALA A 615 -13.70 -2.25 -12.22
C ALA A 615 -13.58 -1.42 -10.93
N LEU A 616 -13.10 -2.01 -9.83
CA LEU A 616 -12.83 -1.28 -8.58
C LEU A 616 -11.72 -0.24 -8.74
N GLY A 617 -10.67 -0.55 -9.52
CA GLY A 617 -9.63 0.41 -9.87
C GLY A 617 -10.14 1.57 -10.72
N LEU A 618 -10.97 1.28 -11.73
CA LEU A 618 -11.62 2.30 -12.57
C LEU A 618 -12.61 3.17 -11.77
N TYR A 619 -13.42 2.55 -10.91
CA TYR A 619 -14.33 3.25 -9.98
C TYR A 619 -13.57 4.27 -9.13
N PHE A 620 -12.48 3.86 -8.49
CA PHE A 620 -11.69 4.77 -7.66
C PHE A 620 -11.13 5.96 -8.45
N VAL A 621 -10.65 5.74 -9.68
CA VAL A 621 -10.11 6.82 -10.54
C VAL A 621 -11.21 7.76 -11.04
N ALA A 622 -12.41 7.25 -11.32
CA ALA A 622 -13.58 8.07 -11.62
C ALA A 622 -14.02 8.89 -10.40
N MET A 623 -14.11 8.28 -9.22
CA MET A 623 -14.47 8.94 -7.96
C MET A 623 -13.49 10.06 -7.55
N ARG A 624 -12.25 10.04 -8.05
CA ARG A 624 -11.27 11.09 -7.79
C ARG A 624 -11.41 12.31 -8.72
N TRP A 625 -12.17 12.24 -9.82
CA TRP A 625 -12.36 13.38 -10.75
C TRP A 625 -12.79 14.69 -10.05
N PRO A 626 -13.81 14.75 -9.17
CA PRO A 626 -14.22 16.01 -8.55
C PRO A 626 -13.14 16.67 -7.70
N ILE A 627 -12.40 15.86 -6.92
CA ILE A 627 -11.29 16.31 -6.08
C ILE A 627 -10.14 16.87 -6.95
N LEU A 628 -9.84 16.18 -8.07
CA LEU A 628 -8.70 16.48 -8.93
C LEU A 628 -8.96 17.64 -9.90
N VAL A 629 -10.19 17.82 -10.36
CA VAL A 629 -10.53 18.78 -11.42
C VAL A 629 -11.28 20.00 -10.88
N LEU A 630 -12.16 19.83 -9.89
CA LEU A 630 -12.96 20.91 -9.32
C LEU A 630 -12.34 21.48 -8.02
N GLY A 631 -11.27 20.86 -7.51
CA GLY A 631 -10.63 21.26 -6.25
C GLY A 631 -11.49 21.01 -5.01
N GLN A 632 -12.54 20.19 -5.11
CA GLN A 632 -13.47 19.89 -4.03
C GLN A 632 -12.96 18.70 -3.20
N GLY A 633 -12.20 18.97 -2.12
CA GLY A 633 -11.66 17.96 -1.20
C GLY A 633 -10.90 18.55 -0.02
#